data_AF-A0AAU3VJK8-F1
#
_entry.id   AF-A0AAU3VJK8-F1
#
_cell.length_a   1.000
_cell.length_b   1.000
_cell.length_c   1.000
_cell.angle_alpha   90.00
_cell.angle_beta   90.00
_cell.angle_gamma   90.00
#
_symmetry.space_group_name_H-M   'P 1'
#
loop_
_entity.id
_entity.type
_entity.pdbx_description
1 polymer ?
#
loop_
_entity_poly.entity_id
_entity_poly.type
_entity_poly.pdbx_seq_one_letter_code
_entity_poly.pdbx_strand_id
1 'polypeptide(L)'
;MRCIIAGYPFDLTPSEVQQAMSGVSPEPLAGESVRIGQQYYPVKQVGAVITRQDRRDFTAAEVTRAMTRLGFTCHTVTAATDV
;
A
#
# COMPACT_ATOMS: atom_id res chain seq x y z
N MET A 1 1.55 -12.44 7.93
CA MET A 1 0.40 -12.84 7.08
C MET A 1 0.91 -12.95 5.65
N ARG A 2 0.49 -13.96 4.89
CA ARG A 2 0.88 -14.08 3.48
C ARG A 2 -0.03 -13.22 2.60
N CYS A 3 0.54 -12.25 1.89
CA CYS A 3 -0.12 -11.45 0.85
C CYS A 3 0.43 -11.84 -0.52
N ILE A 4 -0.37 -11.66 -1.57
CA ILE A 4 0.12 -11.79 -2.95
C ILE A 4 0.11 -10.39 -3.57
N ILE A 5 1.25 -9.93 -4.06
CA ILE A 5 1.42 -8.65 -4.77
C ILE A 5 2.19 -8.94 -6.05
N ALA A 6 1.73 -8.43 -7.20
CA ALA A 6 2.31 -8.72 -8.52
C ALA A 6 2.41 -10.24 -8.83
N GLY A 7 1.51 -11.06 -8.27
CA GLY A 7 1.57 -12.53 -8.40
C GLY A 7 2.61 -13.24 -7.52
N TYR A 8 3.37 -12.53 -6.69
CA TYR A 8 4.36 -13.12 -5.78
C TYR A 8 3.87 -13.15 -4.34
N PRO A 9 4.08 -14.26 -3.60
CA PRO A 9 3.76 -14.33 -2.18
C PRO A 9 4.79 -13.55 -1.35
N PHE A 10 4.31 -12.68 -0.48
CA PHE A 10 5.09 -11.97 0.52
C PHE A 10 4.56 -12.29 1.91
N ASP A 11 5.46 -12.65 2.81
CA ASP A 11 5.15 -12.86 4.21
C ASP A 11 5.47 -11.54 4.95
N LEU A 12 4.43 -10.71 5.12
CA LEU A 12 4.54 -9.38 5.74
C LEU A 12 3.76 -9.32 7.04
N THR A 13 4.28 -8.53 7.98
CA THR A 13 3.65 -8.14 9.23
C THR A 13 3.43 -6.62 9.27
N PRO A 14 2.48 -6.12 10.08
CA PRO A 14 2.27 -4.68 10.23
C PRO A 14 3.52 -3.94 10.71
N SER A 15 4.30 -4.56 11.61
CA SER A 15 5.54 -3.98 12.13
C SER A 15 6.62 -3.83 11.05
N GLU A 16 6.77 -4.81 10.17
CA GLU A 16 7.72 -4.73 9.04
C GLU A 16 7.34 -3.62 8.07
N VAL A 17 6.04 -3.44 7.78
CA VAL A 17 5.56 -2.34 6.95
C VAL A 17 5.88 -0.99 7.60
N GLN A 18 5.60 -0.82 8.89
CA GLN A 18 5.91 0.41 9.62
C GLN A 18 7.41 0.71 9.65
N GLN A 19 8.24 -0.32 9.89
CA GLN A 19 9.69 -0.18 9.90
C GLN A 19 10.24 0.20 8.52
N ALA A 20 9.76 -0.44 7.46
CA ALA A 20 10.17 -0.15 6.08
C ALA A 20 9.79 1.28 5.66
N MET A 21 8.66 1.80 6.15
CA MET A 21 8.20 3.16 5.86
C MET A 21 8.79 4.21 6.81
N SER A 22 9.54 3.81 7.83
CA SER A 22 10.19 4.75 8.76
C SER A 22 11.23 5.60 8.03
N GLY A 23 11.07 6.93 8.10
CA GLY A 23 11.94 7.88 7.41
C GLY A 23 11.65 8.06 5.91
N VAL A 24 10.64 7.37 5.37
CA VAL A 24 10.18 7.60 4.00
C VAL A 24 9.29 8.83 3.97
N SER A 25 9.59 9.79 3.10
CA SER A 25 8.75 10.98 2.94
C SER A 25 7.51 10.64 2.11
N PRO A 26 6.30 11.03 2.55
CA PRO A 26 5.08 10.82 1.77
C PRO A 26 5.13 11.53 0.42
N GLU A 27 4.75 10.82 -0.64
CA GLU A 27 4.50 11.43 -1.94
C GLU A 27 3.13 12.12 -1.99
N PRO A 28 2.93 13.06 -2.93
CA PRO A 28 1.63 13.70 -3.14
C PRO A 28 0.50 12.67 -3.29
N LEU A 29 -0.56 12.84 -2.51
CA LEU A 29 -1.73 11.96 -2.53
C LEU A 29 -2.57 12.25 -3.77
N ALA A 30 -2.34 11.47 -4.84
CA ALA A 30 -3.08 11.58 -6.10
C ALA A 30 -4.21 10.54 -6.24
N GLY A 31 -4.44 9.70 -5.22
CA GLY A 31 -5.41 8.61 -5.30
C GLY A 31 -5.43 7.74 -4.04
N GLU A 32 -5.54 6.43 -4.23
CA GLU A 32 -5.57 5.45 -3.13
C GLU A 32 -4.39 5.64 -2.17
N SER A 33 -4.69 5.75 -0.88
CA SER A 33 -3.69 5.99 0.15
C SER A 33 -3.91 5.10 1.38
N VAL A 34 -2.86 4.91 2.16
CA VAL A 34 -2.89 4.14 3.40
C VAL A 34 -2.29 4.97 4.52
N ARG A 35 -2.92 4.93 5.69
CA ARG A 35 -2.39 5.55 6.90
C ARG A 35 -1.34 4.65 7.54
N ILE A 36 -0.12 5.15 7.68
CA ILE A 36 0.97 4.46 8.38
C ILE A 36 1.51 5.43 9.44
N GLY A 37 1.37 5.04 10.71
CA GLY A 37 1.59 5.94 11.83
C GLY A 37 0.66 7.16 11.77
N GLN A 38 1.23 8.36 11.67
CA GLN A 38 0.48 9.62 11.61
C GLN A 38 0.38 10.21 10.19
N GLN A 39 0.97 9.56 9.19
CA GLN A 39 1.04 10.06 7.82
C GLN A 39 0.24 9.17 6.87
N TYR A 40 -0.16 9.76 5.75
CA TYR A 40 -0.81 9.09 4.64
C TYR A 40 0.16 8.93 3.50
N TYR A 41 0.23 7.73 2.94
CA TYR A 41 1.11 7.39 1.83
C TYR A 41 0.28 6.86 0.66
N PRO A 42 0.59 7.21 -0.59
CA PRO A 42 0.03 6.53 -1.75
C PRO A 42 0.31 5.02 -1.65
N VAL A 43 -0.72 4.18 -1.86
CA VAL A 43 -0.54 2.73 -1.73
C VAL A 43 0.51 2.19 -2.70
N LYS A 44 0.67 2.81 -3.88
CA LYS A 44 1.72 2.41 -4.83
C LYS A 44 3.13 2.76 -4.36
N GLN A 45 3.30 3.83 -3.57
CA GLN A 45 4.57 4.15 -2.91
C GLN A 45 4.90 3.07 -1.88
N VAL A 46 3.95 2.75 -1.00
CA VAL A 46 4.13 1.74 0.04
C VAL A 46 4.46 0.37 -0.56
N GLY A 47 3.70 -0.05 -1.59
CA GLY A 47 3.94 -1.28 -2.32
C GLY A 47 5.38 -1.37 -2.83
N ALA A 48 5.87 -0.32 -3.51
CA ALA A 48 7.23 -0.31 -4.05
C ALA A 48 8.30 -0.41 -2.96
N VAL A 49 8.10 0.23 -1.79
CA VAL A 49 9.05 0.17 -0.68
C VAL A 49 9.10 -1.22 -0.05
N ILE A 50 7.94 -1.83 0.22
CA ILE A 50 7.86 -3.10 0.96
C ILE A 50 8.16 -4.33 0.08
N THR A 51 7.84 -4.29 -1.22
CA THR A 51 8.13 -5.40 -2.14
C THR A 51 9.44 -5.22 -2.89
N ARG A 52 9.98 -3.99 -2.94
CA ARG A 52 11.12 -3.60 -3.80
C ARG A 52 10.89 -3.85 -5.29
N GLN A 53 9.62 -3.92 -5.72
CA GLN A 53 9.24 -4.10 -7.12
C GLN A 53 8.93 -2.76 -7.79
N ASP A 54 8.88 -2.76 -9.12
CA ASP A 54 8.46 -1.58 -9.89
C ASP A 54 6.95 -1.35 -9.69
N ARG A 55 6.53 -0.09 -9.61
CA ARG A 55 5.11 0.28 -9.49
C ARG A 55 4.26 -0.19 -10.66
N ARG A 56 4.89 -0.56 -11.79
CA ARG A 56 4.22 -1.13 -12.96
C ARG A 56 3.85 -2.60 -12.80
N ASP A 57 4.49 -3.30 -11.86
CA ASP A 57 4.27 -4.74 -11.65
C ASP A 57 3.00 -5.04 -10.84
N PHE A 58 2.45 -4.04 -10.14
CA PHE A 58 1.25 -4.18 -9.32
C PHE A 58 0.30 -2.98 -9.43
N THR A 59 -0.95 -3.26 -9.10
CA THR A 59 -2.04 -2.30 -9.05
C THR A 59 -2.19 -1.69 -7.66
N ALA A 60 -2.78 -0.50 -7.61
CA ALA A 60 -3.08 0.17 -6.33
C ALA A 60 -4.05 -0.70 -5.49
N ALA A 61 -5.07 -1.29 -6.14
CA ALA A 61 -6.03 -2.18 -5.51
C ALA A 61 -5.40 -3.42 -4.86
N GLU A 62 -4.39 -4.05 -5.47
CA GLU A 62 -3.67 -5.18 -4.86
C GLU A 62 -2.99 -4.78 -3.56
N VAL A 63 -2.30 -3.64 -3.56
CA VAL A 63 -1.62 -3.14 -2.36
C VAL A 63 -2.64 -2.70 -1.31
N THR A 64 -3.72 -2.02 -1.69
CA THR A 64 -4.83 -1.65 -0.81
C THR A 64 -5.42 -2.88 -0.12
N ARG A 65 -5.64 -3.98 -0.84
CA ARG A 65 -6.14 -5.25 -0.27
C ARG A 65 -5.12 -5.85 0.70
N ALA A 66 -3.85 -5.89 0.34
CA ALA A 66 -2.79 -6.39 1.21
C ALA A 66 -2.71 -5.59 2.52
N MET A 67 -2.69 -4.26 2.43
CA MET A 67 -2.63 -3.35 3.58
C MET A 67 -3.88 -3.46 4.47
N THR A 68 -5.07 -3.51 3.87
CA THR A 68 -6.33 -3.71 4.62
C THR A 68 -6.32 -5.04 5.37
N ARG A 69 -5.83 -6.13 4.76
CA ARG A 69 -5.74 -7.44 5.42
C ARG A 69 -4.71 -7.44 6.56
N LEU A 70 -3.67 -6.61 6.47
CA LEU A 70 -2.71 -6.40 7.56
C LEU A 70 -3.27 -5.52 8.69
N GLY A 71 -4.49 -4.98 8.55
CA GLY A 71 -5.13 -4.15 9.55
C GLY A 71 -4.83 -2.65 9.41
N PHE A 72 -4.25 -2.21 8.30
CA PHE A 72 -4.08 -0.78 8.02
C PHE A 72 -5.36 -0.14 7.50
N THR A 73 -5.54 1.14 7.81
CA THR A 73 -6.63 1.95 7.28
C THR A 73 -6.27 2.50 5.91
N CYS A 74 -6.93 2.00 4.86
CA CYS A 74 -6.78 2.51 3.49
C CYS A 74 -7.94 3.45 3.13
N HIS A 75 -7.63 4.48 2.36
CA HIS A 75 -8.58 5.40 1.76
C HIS A 75 -8.56 5.18 0.26
N THR A 76 -9.63 4.60 -0.26
CA THR A 76 -9.86 4.48 -1.70
C THR A 76 -10.68 5.68 -2.15
N VAL A 77 -10.15 6.47 -3.09
CA VAL A 77 -11.00 7.38 -3.85
C VAL A 77 -11.77 6.49 -4.81
N THR A 78 -12.95 6.03 -4.38
CA THR A 78 -13.91 5.44 -5.31
C THR A 78 -14.24 6.56 -6.30
N ALA A 79 -13.64 6.52 -7.49
CA ALA A 79 -14.22 7.23 -8.61
C ALA A 79 -15.64 6.68 -8.71
N ALA A 80 -16.62 7.48 -8.32
CA ALA A 80 -18.02 7.13 -8.48
C ALA A 80 -18.21 6.83 -9.97
N THR A 81 -18.38 5.54 -10.28
CA THR A 81 -18.84 5.13 -11.59
C THR A 81 -20.31 5.51 -11.64
N ASP A 82 -20.57 6.73 -12.12
CA ASP A 82 -21.89 7.14 -12.58
C ASP A 82 -22.07 6.51 -13.99
N VAL A 83 -22.64 5.29 -14.03
CA VAL A 83 -23.33 4.72 -15.21
C VAL A 83 -24.50 3.82 -14.80
#